data_AF-A0A7J7KVR3-F1
#
_entry.id   AF-A0A7J7KVR3-F1
#
_cell.length_a   1.000
_cell.length_b   1.000
_cell.length_c   1.000
_cell.angle_alpha   90.00
_cell.angle_beta   90.00
_cell.angle_gamma   90.00
#
_symmetry.space_group_name_H-M   'P 1'
#
loop_
_entity.id
_entity.type
_entity.pdbx_description
1 polymer ?
#
loop_
_entity_poly.entity_id
_entity_poly.type
_entity_poly.pdbx_seq_one_letter_code
_entity_poly.pdbx_strand_id
1 'polypeptide(L)'
;MTPNVKYKLNGVFNLLMCYGVGVEASHQIYRNLESMSTPTQKQPYRTSYHFQPPKNWIIPFDENGYWSSFSTILPGNKPLIMYTDTDLQNFHVHNIALPKNLSDPFLREWIKPPQNLLMVPTEMNRINANSFRDPTIASQGPDGRWRSIIRNKECPDFFPVSTITKLGLDTFVISPSVKHVLKVSLHDTKRDGQQFGAGYDYGKSYASKTFFDSDKNWRILWGWINESFTATLDRKKVWSGVQAIPREIWLDKSRRQLVQWPIAKIKKLRVKGVHLPSTKLKGGSVVKNFGVTASQADVEVTFDLPKLDKAEIFDPSCCFVGKKKAQREEV
;
A
#
# COMPACT_ATOMS: atom_id res chain seq x y z
N MET A 1 43.75 -30.78 -8.64
CA MET A 1 42.58 -30.90 -7.75
C MET A 1 42.53 -29.66 -6.87
N THR A 2 41.58 -28.77 -7.15
CA THR A 2 41.31 -27.55 -6.37
C THR A 2 39.79 -27.42 -6.25
N PRO A 3 39.23 -27.02 -5.10
CA PRO A 3 37.81 -27.24 -4.82
C PRO A 3 36.95 -26.17 -5.49
N ASN A 4 35.94 -26.60 -6.24
CA ASN A 4 34.86 -25.74 -6.70
C ASN A 4 34.02 -25.26 -5.49
N VAL A 5 34.29 -24.03 -5.04
CA VAL A 5 33.41 -23.34 -4.08
C VAL A 5 32.18 -22.86 -4.85
N LYS A 6 31.04 -23.52 -4.64
CA LYS A 6 29.72 -23.08 -5.13
C LYS A 6 29.22 -21.95 -4.23
N TYR A 7 29.18 -20.72 -4.74
CA TYR A 7 28.44 -19.63 -4.09
C TYR A 7 26.95 -19.81 -4.36
N LYS A 8 26.17 -20.10 -3.30
CA LYS A 8 24.71 -20.12 -3.35
C LYS A 8 24.21 -18.74 -2.95
N LEU A 9 24.00 -17.86 -3.93
CA LEU A 9 23.33 -16.57 -3.72
C LEU A 9 21.81 -16.81 -3.64
N ASN A 10 21.27 -16.96 -2.43
CA ASN A 10 19.86 -16.74 -2.19
C ASN A 10 19.65 -15.22 -2.02
N GLY A 11 19.58 -14.50 -3.14
CA GLY A 11 19.42 -13.05 -3.17
C GLY A 11 18.31 -12.64 -4.12
N VAL A 12 17.24 -12.05 -3.59
CA VAL A 12 16.30 -11.23 -4.35
C VAL A 12 17.11 -10.07 -4.92
N PHE A 13 17.30 -10.03 -6.24
CA PHE A 13 18.02 -8.94 -6.91
C PHE A 13 17.17 -7.67 -6.86
N ASN A 14 17.51 -6.78 -5.92
CA ASN A 14 17.26 -5.35 -6.04
C ASN A 14 18.61 -4.69 -6.31
N LEU A 15 18.84 -4.32 -7.57
CA LEU A 15 19.96 -3.50 -7.97
C LEU A 15 19.68 -2.05 -7.51
N LEU A 16 20.22 -1.64 -6.36
CA LEU A 16 20.29 -0.23 -5.98
C LEU A 16 21.69 0.31 -6.22
N MET A 17 21.86 1.02 -7.33
CA MET A 17 22.87 2.07 -7.41
C MET A 17 22.43 3.21 -6.48
N CYS A 18 23.33 3.57 -5.58
CA CYS A 18 23.15 4.68 -4.66
C CYS A 18 23.08 6.00 -5.44
N TYR A 19 22.34 6.97 -4.89
CA TYR A 19 22.07 8.33 -5.38
C TYR A 19 20.88 8.46 -6.35
N GLY A 20 19.67 8.52 -5.79
CA GLY A 20 18.56 9.32 -6.34
C GLY A 20 18.13 9.04 -7.79
N VAL A 21 18.30 7.81 -8.30
CA VAL A 21 17.84 7.43 -9.64
C VAL A 21 16.45 6.81 -9.53
N GLY A 22 15.44 7.49 -10.09
CA GLY A 22 14.15 6.88 -10.36
C GLY A 22 14.32 5.87 -11.49
N VAL A 23 14.06 4.58 -11.21
CA VAL A 23 13.98 3.56 -12.25
C VAL A 23 12.59 3.68 -12.88
N GLU A 24 12.50 4.27 -14.07
CA GLU A 24 11.29 4.17 -14.89
C GLU A 24 11.31 2.84 -15.63
N ALA A 25 10.35 1.96 -15.33
CA ALA A 25 10.07 0.80 -16.15
C ALA A 25 9.37 1.29 -17.44
N SER A 26 10.04 1.23 -18.57
CA SER A 26 9.39 1.38 -19.87
C SER A 26 8.62 0.10 -20.19
N HIS A 27 7.31 0.23 -20.43
CA HIS A 27 6.47 -0.88 -20.84
C HIS A 27 6.17 -0.75 -22.34
N GLN A 28 6.79 -1.58 -23.17
CA GLN A 28 6.30 -1.77 -24.54
C GLN A 28 5.10 -2.71 -24.49
N ILE A 29 3.93 -2.18 -24.89
CA ILE A 29 2.69 -2.96 -25.00
C ILE A 29 2.77 -3.79 -26.28
N TYR A 30 3.04 -5.07 -26.14
CA TYR A 30 2.93 -6.03 -27.24
C TYR A 30 1.46 -6.45 -27.38
N ARG A 31 0.66 -5.66 -28.10
CA ARG A 31 -0.79 -5.92 -28.32
C ARG A 31 -1.09 -7.31 -28.89
N ASN A 32 -0.13 -7.91 -29.60
CA ASN A 32 -0.21 -9.27 -30.15
C ASN A 32 -0.01 -10.39 -29.10
N LEU A 33 0.39 -10.04 -27.87
CA LEU A 33 0.55 -10.96 -26.75
C LEU A 33 -0.53 -10.76 -25.67
N GLU A 34 -1.43 -9.80 -25.85
CA GLU A 34 -2.61 -9.65 -25.01
C GLU A 34 -3.54 -10.85 -25.23
N SER A 35 -4.04 -11.45 -24.14
CA SER A 35 -4.98 -12.55 -24.23
C SER A 35 -6.26 -12.09 -24.93
N MET A 36 -6.69 -12.81 -25.97
CA MET A 36 -8.00 -12.61 -26.58
C MET A 36 -9.11 -12.73 -25.53
N SER A 37 -10.22 -12.02 -25.75
CA SER A 37 -11.38 -11.99 -24.87
C SER A 37 -11.74 -13.39 -24.39
N THR A 38 -11.71 -13.58 -23.07
CA THR A 38 -12.17 -14.82 -22.46
C THR A 38 -13.67 -14.95 -22.69
N PRO A 39 -14.17 -16.13 -23.12
CA PRO A 39 -15.60 -16.40 -23.12
C PRO A 39 -16.16 -16.15 -21.72
N THR A 40 -17.37 -15.61 -21.63
CA THR A 40 -18.07 -15.31 -20.38
C THR A 40 -18.27 -16.58 -19.56
N GLN A 41 -17.24 -16.97 -18.80
CA GLN A 41 -17.32 -18.08 -17.88
C GLN A 41 -18.16 -17.60 -16.69
N LYS A 42 -19.17 -18.38 -16.28
CA LYS A 42 -19.85 -18.18 -15.00
C LYS A 42 -18.76 -18.13 -13.91
N GLN A 43 -18.39 -16.93 -13.45
CA GLN A 43 -17.43 -16.77 -12.37
C GLN A 43 -18.12 -17.19 -11.07
N PRO A 44 -17.74 -18.31 -10.44
CA PRO A 44 -18.33 -18.72 -9.16
C PRO A 44 -17.82 -17.85 -8.01
N TYR A 45 -16.71 -17.13 -8.22
CA TYR A 45 -16.08 -16.28 -7.22
C TYR A 45 -16.43 -14.82 -7.47
N ARG A 46 -17.67 -14.44 -7.13
CA ARG A 46 -17.97 -13.04 -6.78
C ARG A 46 -17.22 -12.73 -5.49
N THR A 47 -16.69 -11.52 -5.34
CA THR A 47 -16.25 -11.03 -4.03
C THR A 47 -17.41 -11.19 -3.04
N SER A 48 -17.29 -12.14 -2.11
CA SER A 48 -18.32 -12.49 -1.12
C SER A 48 -18.57 -11.37 -0.09
N TYR A 49 -17.72 -10.34 -0.08
CA TYR A 49 -17.84 -9.20 0.80
C TYR A 49 -18.03 -7.95 -0.06
N HIS A 50 -19.30 -7.65 -0.34
CA HIS A 50 -19.74 -6.30 -0.67
C HIS A 50 -20.24 -5.72 0.66
N PHE A 51 -19.55 -4.74 1.23
CA PHE A 51 -20.07 -3.98 2.37
C PHE A 51 -21.19 -3.08 1.86
N GLN A 52 -22.40 -3.65 1.76
CA GLN A 52 -23.61 -2.90 1.52
C GLN A 52 -24.32 -2.76 2.88
N PRO A 53 -24.28 -1.58 3.52
CA PRO A 53 -24.96 -1.40 4.80
C PRO A 53 -26.47 -1.67 4.61
N PRO A 54 -27.12 -2.44 5.51
CA PRO A 54 -28.54 -2.81 5.36
C PRO A 54 -29.51 -1.62 5.44
N LYS A 55 -29.10 -0.52 6.05
CA LYS A 55 -29.88 0.71 6.25
C LYS A 55 -28.96 1.93 6.32
N ASN A 56 -29.43 3.06 5.78
CA ASN A 56 -28.79 4.36 5.90
C ASN A 56 -28.81 4.82 7.37
N TRP A 57 -27.72 4.63 8.12
CA TRP A 57 -27.58 5.16 9.48
C TRP A 57 -27.03 6.59 9.50
N ILE A 58 -27.49 7.42 8.57
CA ILE A 58 -27.12 8.83 8.46
C ILE A 58 -27.75 9.56 9.64
N ILE A 59 -26.94 9.90 10.64
CA ILE A 59 -27.24 10.98 11.59
C ILE A 59 -27.14 12.29 10.78
N PRO A 60 -27.90 13.36 11.07
CA PRO A 60 -27.93 14.58 10.24
C PRO A 60 -26.56 15.24 9.94
N PHE A 61 -25.49 14.91 10.64
CA PHE A 61 -24.13 15.35 10.31
C PHE A 61 -23.45 14.54 9.19
N ASP A 62 -24.04 13.43 8.74
CA ASP A 62 -23.44 12.45 7.83
C ASP A 62 -23.95 12.57 6.38
N GLU A 63 -24.75 13.59 6.06
CA GLU A 63 -25.40 13.73 4.75
C GLU A 63 -24.41 14.02 3.61
N ASN A 64 -23.23 14.56 3.93
CA ASN A 64 -22.21 14.96 2.95
C ASN A 64 -21.09 13.90 2.73
N GLY A 65 -21.18 12.74 3.38
CA GLY A 65 -20.37 11.55 3.08
C GLY A 65 -19.21 11.27 4.04
N TYR A 66 -18.84 9.99 4.15
CA TYR A 66 -17.75 9.48 4.99
C TYR A 66 -16.45 9.35 4.20
N TRP A 67 -15.37 9.89 4.76
CA TRP A 67 -14.05 9.89 4.14
C TRP A 67 -13.14 8.89 4.86
N SER A 68 -11.89 8.75 4.40
CA SER A 68 -10.99 7.69 4.87
C SER A 68 -10.80 7.74 6.40
N SER A 69 -10.60 6.55 6.95
CA SER A 69 -10.50 6.33 8.40
C SER A 69 -9.31 5.45 8.75
N PHE A 70 -9.07 5.32 10.05
CA PHE A 70 -8.20 4.29 10.61
C PHE A 70 -8.86 3.69 11.85
N SER A 71 -8.42 2.49 12.22
CA SER A 71 -8.74 1.87 13.50
C SER A 71 -7.51 1.85 14.41
N THR A 72 -7.73 2.11 15.69
CA THR A 72 -6.74 1.88 16.76
C THR A 72 -7.32 0.93 17.79
N ILE A 73 -6.47 0.18 18.47
CA ILE A 73 -6.87 -0.70 19.57
C ILE A 73 -6.40 -0.04 20.87
N LEU A 74 -7.34 0.40 21.69
CA LEU A 74 -7.07 1.00 22.99
C LEU A 74 -6.67 -0.10 24.01
N PRO A 75 -5.96 0.27 25.09
CA PRO A 75 -5.70 -0.62 26.22
C PRO A 75 -6.97 -1.33 26.69
N GLY A 76 -6.83 -2.64 26.95
CA GLY A 76 -7.95 -3.52 27.27
C GLY A 76 -8.71 -4.06 26.05
N ASN A 77 -8.06 -4.13 24.88
CA ASN A 77 -8.60 -4.71 23.64
C ASN A 77 -9.89 -4.04 23.16
N LYS A 78 -9.95 -2.71 23.23
CA LYS A 78 -11.12 -1.93 22.81
C LYS A 78 -10.82 -1.23 21.48
N PRO A 79 -11.30 -1.76 20.34
CA PRO A 79 -11.08 -1.09 19.07
C PRO A 79 -11.91 0.20 18.99
N LEU A 80 -11.33 1.18 18.33
CA LEU A 80 -11.92 2.49 18.05
C LEU A 80 -11.62 2.83 16.59
N ILE A 81 -12.61 3.33 15.87
CA ILE A 81 -12.41 3.93 14.55
C ILE A 81 -12.40 5.43 14.72
N MET A 82 -11.40 6.09 14.16
CA MET A 82 -11.41 7.53 13.97
C MET A 82 -11.44 7.81 12.47
N TYR A 83 -12.36 8.68 12.07
CA TYR A 83 -12.67 8.90 10.67
C TYR A 83 -12.89 10.38 10.38
N THR A 84 -12.76 10.75 9.11
CA THR A 84 -13.08 12.09 8.63
C THR A 84 -14.51 12.12 8.13
N ASP A 85 -15.22 13.14 8.54
CA ASP A 85 -16.59 13.45 8.15
C ASP A 85 -16.64 14.83 7.50
N THR A 86 -17.74 15.11 6.82
CA THR A 86 -18.00 16.43 6.24
C THR A 86 -19.20 17.05 6.95
N ASP A 87 -18.99 18.14 7.68
CA ASP A 87 -20.07 18.81 8.39
C ASP A 87 -21.05 19.54 7.44
N LEU A 88 -22.08 20.17 8.01
CA LEU A 88 -23.09 20.92 7.25
C LEU A 88 -22.52 22.14 6.50
N GLN A 89 -21.33 22.61 6.87
CA GLN A 89 -20.61 23.71 6.21
C GLN A 89 -19.60 23.21 5.17
N ASN A 90 -19.59 21.90 4.89
CA ASN A 90 -18.62 21.21 4.05
C ASN A 90 -17.18 21.23 4.58
N PHE A 91 -17.00 21.40 5.89
CA PHE A 91 -15.70 21.33 6.52
C PHE A 91 -15.35 19.89 6.90
N HIS A 92 -14.08 19.53 6.70
CA HIS A 92 -13.59 18.25 7.19
C HIS A 92 -13.43 18.29 8.70
N VAL A 93 -14.09 17.35 9.37
CA VAL A 93 -14.11 17.21 10.83
C VAL A 93 -13.79 15.77 11.21
N HIS A 94 -13.31 15.54 12.43
CA HIS A 94 -12.95 14.18 12.87
C HIS A 94 -13.82 13.69 14.00
N ASN A 95 -14.25 12.44 13.80
CA ASN A 95 -15.20 11.74 14.64
C ASN A 95 -14.63 10.40 15.08
N ILE A 96 -15.19 9.85 16.15
CA ILE A 96 -14.93 8.47 16.56
C ILE A 96 -16.19 7.61 16.49
N ALA A 97 -15.96 6.32 16.25
CA ALA A 97 -16.96 5.28 16.38
C ALA A 97 -16.40 4.14 17.25
N LEU A 98 -17.26 3.58 18.10
CA LEU A 98 -16.94 2.49 19.01
C LEU A 98 -17.81 1.28 18.67
N PRO A 99 -17.34 0.03 18.82
CA PRO A 99 -18.19 -1.13 18.65
C PRO A 99 -19.34 -1.10 19.65
N LYS A 100 -20.56 -1.35 19.17
CA LYS A 100 -21.74 -1.46 20.02
C LYS A 100 -21.68 -2.70 20.92
N ASN A 101 -21.05 -3.77 20.43
CA ASN A 101 -20.91 -5.04 21.14
C ASN A 101 -19.51 -5.62 20.95
N LEU A 102 -18.68 -5.57 21.99
CA LEU A 102 -17.32 -6.13 21.98
C LEU A 102 -17.30 -7.67 21.99
N SER A 103 -18.42 -8.31 22.33
CA SER A 103 -18.54 -9.78 22.28
C SER A 103 -18.87 -10.29 20.87
N ASP A 104 -19.24 -9.41 19.93
CA ASP A 104 -19.43 -9.78 18.53
C ASP A 104 -18.07 -9.91 17.84
N PRO A 105 -17.61 -11.13 17.48
CA PRO A 105 -16.29 -11.30 16.86
C PRO A 105 -16.15 -10.61 15.50
N PHE A 106 -17.28 -10.22 14.88
CA PHE A 106 -17.29 -9.52 13.60
C PHE A 106 -17.47 -8.00 13.72
N LEU A 107 -17.69 -7.47 14.94
CA LEU A 107 -17.88 -6.05 15.23
C LEU A 107 -18.81 -5.36 14.21
N ARG A 108 -20.01 -5.92 14.00
CA ARG A 108 -20.90 -5.49 12.91
C ARG A 108 -21.57 -4.15 13.14
N GLU A 109 -21.88 -3.83 14.39
CA GLU A 109 -22.57 -2.60 14.77
C GLU A 109 -21.62 -1.65 15.51
N TRP A 110 -21.66 -0.37 15.12
CA TRP A 110 -20.84 0.70 15.70
C TRP A 110 -21.74 1.83 16.18
N ILE A 111 -21.37 2.44 17.30
CA ILE A 111 -22.02 3.62 17.89
C ILE A 111 -21.10 4.83 17.79
N LYS A 112 -21.70 5.99 17.55
CA LYS A 112 -21.02 7.29 17.57
C LYS A 112 -21.31 7.96 18.91
N PRO A 113 -20.28 8.31 19.70
CA PRO A 113 -20.49 9.00 20.97
C PRO A 113 -21.09 10.41 20.76
N PRO A 114 -21.93 10.89 21.68
CA PRO A 114 -22.50 12.24 21.60
C PRO A 114 -21.46 13.36 21.72
N GLN A 115 -20.22 13.04 22.10
CA GLN A 115 -19.10 13.97 22.19
C GLN A 115 -18.44 14.29 20.84
N ASN A 116 -18.81 13.61 19.75
CA ASN A 116 -18.44 14.07 18.41
C ASN A 116 -19.05 15.47 18.18
N LEU A 117 -18.36 16.44 17.58
CA LEU A 117 -17.13 16.39 16.78
C LEU A 117 -15.87 16.61 17.62
N LEU A 118 -14.86 15.71 17.52
CA LEU A 118 -13.68 15.76 18.39
C LEU A 118 -12.61 16.77 17.95
N MET A 119 -12.39 16.89 16.64
CA MET A 119 -11.39 17.80 16.08
C MET A 119 -12.01 18.53 14.91
N VAL A 120 -12.08 19.86 15.04
CA VAL A 120 -12.74 20.75 14.09
C VAL A 120 -11.80 21.89 13.68
N PRO A 121 -11.78 22.28 12.39
CA PRO A 121 -11.17 23.54 11.96
C PRO A 121 -11.86 24.72 12.66
N THR A 122 -11.09 25.65 13.20
CA THR A 122 -11.59 26.87 13.85
C THR A 122 -10.71 28.06 13.48
N GLU A 123 -11.24 29.27 13.62
CA GLU A 123 -10.42 30.49 13.44
C GLU A 123 -9.21 30.51 14.38
N MET A 124 -9.35 29.96 15.58
CA MET A 124 -8.26 29.89 16.57
C MET A 124 -7.12 28.98 16.12
N ASN A 125 -7.43 27.79 15.59
CA ASN A 125 -6.41 26.83 15.15
C ASN A 125 -5.89 27.09 13.73
N ARG A 126 -6.57 27.96 12.95
CA ARG A 126 -6.18 28.37 11.58
C ARG A 126 -5.95 27.19 10.64
N ILE A 127 -6.61 26.06 10.89
CA ILE A 127 -6.54 24.87 10.04
C ILE A 127 -7.41 25.11 8.82
N ASN A 128 -6.89 24.78 7.63
CA ASN A 128 -7.67 24.83 6.40
C ASN A 128 -8.74 23.73 6.42
N ALA A 129 -10.00 24.13 6.50
CA ALA A 129 -11.13 23.23 6.65
C ALA A 129 -11.34 22.25 5.49
N ASN A 130 -10.86 22.58 4.29
CA ASN A 130 -10.96 21.72 3.10
C ASN A 130 -9.77 20.76 2.94
N SER A 131 -8.81 20.83 3.86
CA SER A 131 -7.52 20.15 3.80
C SER A 131 -7.14 19.47 5.12
N PHE A 132 -8.16 19.08 5.91
CA PHE A 132 -7.99 18.48 7.23
C PHE A 132 -8.63 17.08 7.29
N ARG A 133 -7.98 16.08 6.68
CA ARG A 133 -8.56 14.74 6.50
C ARG A 133 -7.57 13.60 6.73
N ASP A 134 -8.13 12.40 6.83
CA ASP A 134 -7.43 11.11 6.89
C ASP A 134 -6.45 11.00 8.07
N PRO A 135 -6.90 10.98 9.32
CA PRO A 135 -5.99 10.85 10.45
C PRO A 135 -5.18 9.53 10.40
N THR A 136 -3.95 9.53 10.94
CA THR A 136 -3.12 8.31 11.10
C THR A 136 -3.59 7.49 12.29
N ILE A 137 -3.13 6.23 12.38
CA ILE A 137 -3.32 5.44 13.60
C ILE A 137 -2.88 6.23 14.83
N ALA A 138 -3.81 6.38 15.78
CA ALA A 138 -3.54 7.03 17.05
C ALA A 138 -2.74 6.09 17.94
N SER A 139 -1.73 6.64 18.61
CA SER A 139 -0.86 5.89 19.50
C SER A 139 -0.53 6.64 20.78
N GLN A 140 -0.36 5.91 21.88
CA GLN A 140 -0.05 6.49 23.18
C GLN A 140 1.46 6.64 23.38
N GLY A 141 1.91 7.83 23.78
CA GLY A 141 3.30 8.08 24.12
C GLY A 141 3.66 7.65 25.55
N PRO A 142 4.95 7.75 25.93
CA PRO A 142 5.42 7.36 27.27
C PRO A 142 4.86 8.27 28.36
N ASP A 143 4.37 9.46 28.00
CA ASP A 143 3.68 10.40 28.88
C ASP A 143 2.19 10.09 29.06
N GLY A 144 1.72 8.95 28.55
CA GLY A 144 0.32 8.55 28.61
C GLY A 144 -0.61 9.33 27.67
N ARG A 145 -0.08 10.23 26.83
CA ARG A 145 -0.91 11.02 25.89
C ARG A 145 -1.02 10.35 24.53
N TRP A 146 -2.23 10.32 23.99
CA TRP A 146 -2.50 9.85 22.63
C TRP A 146 -2.09 10.89 21.60
N ARG A 147 -1.54 10.44 20.47
CA ARG A 147 -1.10 11.26 19.35
C ARG A 147 -1.63 10.65 18.05
N SER A 148 -2.13 11.49 17.16
CA SER A 148 -2.49 11.15 15.78
C SER A 148 -2.07 12.32 14.88
N ILE A 149 -1.70 12.01 13.63
CA ILE A 149 -1.26 13.00 12.66
C ILE A 149 -2.38 13.17 11.63
N ILE A 150 -2.76 14.42 11.38
CA ILE A 150 -3.65 14.79 10.27
C ILE A 150 -2.86 15.74 9.36
N ARG A 151 -2.94 15.53 8.04
CA ARG A 151 -2.25 16.38 7.06
C ARG A 151 -3.18 16.73 5.91
N ASN A 152 -2.79 17.76 5.17
CA ASN A 152 -3.39 18.13 3.88
C ASN A 152 -3.18 17.06 2.79
N LYS A 153 -2.08 16.29 2.88
CA LYS A 153 -1.84 15.18 1.95
C LYS A 153 -2.64 13.96 2.37
N GLU A 154 -3.25 13.29 1.39
CA GLU A 154 -4.20 12.20 1.61
C GLU A 154 -3.54 10.99 2.26
N CYS A 155 -4.33 10.25 3.05
CA CYS A 155 -3.99 8.97 3.65
C CYS A 155 -2.56 8.91 4.22
N PRO A 156 -2.21 9.81 5.17
CA PRO A 156 -0.97 9.69 5.89
C PRO A 156 -0.92 8.37 6.64
N ASP A 157 0.28 7.83 6.78
CA ASP A 157 0.58 6.71 7.65
C ASP A 157 1.92 6.97 8.36
N PHE A 158 1.97 6.64 9.64
CA PHE A 158 3.16 6.84 10.48
C PHE A 158 3.36 5.62 11.37
N PHE A 159 4.47 4.92 11.17
CA PHE A 159 4.71 3.68 11.89
C PHE A 159 6.19 3.35 12.07
N PRO A 160 6.54 2.60 13.12
CA PRO A 160 7.90 2.14 13.35
C PRO A 160 8.24 0.88 12.54
N VAL A 161 9.53 0.76 12.21
CA VAL A 161 10.15 -0.40 11.60
C VAL A 161 11.44 -0.77 12.34
N SER A 162 11.64 -2.06 12.55
CA SER A 162 12.85 -2.59 13.18
C SER A 162 14.06 -2.49 12.25
N THR A 163 15.22 -2.10 12.81
CA THR A 163 16.50 -2.04 12.09
C THR A 163 17.33 -3.33 12.23
N ILE A 164 16.83 -4.29 13.02
CA ILE A 164 17.50 -5.53 13.39
C ILE A 164 16.72 -6.78 12.93
N THR A 165 15.39 -6.69 12.82
CA THR A 165 14.51 -7.80 12.45
C THR A 165 13.56 -7.40 11.33
N LYS A 166 12.96 -8.41 10.67
CA LYS A 166 11.89 -8.20 9.68
C LYS A 166 10.49 -8.11 10.30
N LEU A 167 10.39 -8.30 11.62
CA LEU A 167 9.11 -8.30 12.32
C LEU A 167 8.55 -6.88 12.34
N GLY A 168 7.22 -6.81 12.20
CA GLY A 168 6.46 -5.61 12.48
C GLY A 168 6.60 -5.20 13.94
N LEU A 169 6.39 -3.92 14.19
CA LEU A 169 6.34 -3.34 15.52
C LEU A 169 4.97 -2.70 15.71
N ASP A 170 4.49 -2.67 16.95
CA ASP A 170 3.32 -1.90 17.33
C ASP A 170 3.51 -0.42 16.97
N THR A 171 2.43 0.32 16.79
CA THR A 171 2.36 1.67 16.22
C THR A 171 3.20 2.72 16.93
N PHE A 172 3.61 2.49 18.17
CA PHE A 172 4.47 3.41 18.90
C PHE A 172 5.54 2.68 19.72
N VAL A 173 6.62 2.33 19.04
CA VAL A 173 7.84 1.79 19.64
C VAL A 173 8.96 2.79 19.39
N ILE A 174 9.54 3.31 20.48
CA ILE A 174 10.71 4.19 20.41
C ILE A 174 11.89 3.45 21.04
N SER A 175 12.91 3.16 20.23
CA SER A 175 14.18 2.60 20.71
C SER A 175 15.31 2.92 19.72
N PRO A 176 16.59 2.81 20.13
CA PRO A 176 17.73 3.01 19.23
C PRO A 176 17.73 2.08 18.00
N SER A 177 17.05 0.94 18.09
CA SER A 177 16.94 -0.05 17.01
C SER A 177 15.72 0.15 16.11
N VAL A 178 15.04 1.30 16.19
CA VAL A 178 13.82 1.59 15.43
C VAL A 178 13.97 2.84 14.57
N LYS A 179 13.47 2.75 13.33
CA LYS A 179 13.22 3.91 12.45
C LYS A 179 11.72 4.11 12.30
N HIS A 180 11.30 5.32 11.97
CA HIS A 180 9.91 5.62 11.67
C HIS A 180 9.73 5.91 10.17
N VAL A 181 8.64 5.41 9.62
CA VAL A 181 8.21 5.66 8.25
C VAL A 181 7.08 6.67 8.30
N LEU A 182 7.22 7.78 7.58
CA LEU A 182 6.13 8.69 7.28
C LEU A 182 5.77 8.53 5.79
N LYS A 183 4.53 8.15 5.53
CA LYS A 183 4.00 8.00 4.17
C LYS A 183 2.80 8.90 3.98
N VAL A 184 2.63 9.39 2.75
CA VAL A 184 1.48 10.17 2.29
C VAL A 184 1.13 9.79 0.86
N SER A 185 -0.13 9.94 0.49
CA SER A 185 -0.65 9.76 -0.87
C SER A 185 -0.78 11.12 -1.58
N LEU A 186 -0.49 11.16 -2.88
CA LEU A 186 -0.55 12.37 -3.71
C LEU A 186 -1.70 12.30 -4.70
N HIS A 187 -2.71 13.16 -4.50
CA HIS A 187 -3.95 13.18 -5.27
C HIS A 187 -3.72 13.34 -6.78
N ASP A 188 -2.85 14.27 -7.17
CA ASP A 188 -2.61 14.64 -8.58
C ASP A 188 -2.11 13.47 -9.44
N THR A 189 -1.31 12.59 -8.83
CA THR A 189 -0.76 11.42 -9.54
C THR A 189 -1.54 10.14 -9.25
N LYS A 190 -2.46 10.16 -8.28
CA LYS A 190 -3.06 8.96 -7.68
C LYS A 190 -2.02 7.90 -7.35
N ARG A 191 -0.87 8.32 -6.84
CA ARG A 191 0.25 7.46 -6.41
C ARG A 191 0.69 7.77 -4.99
N ASP A 192 1.27 6.78 -4.34
CA ASP A 192 1.94 6.94 -3.07
C ASP A 192 3.36 7.51 -3.25
N GLY A 193 3.65 8.65 -2.63
CA GLY A 193 5.00 9.04 -2.18
C GLY A 193 6.09 9.46 -3.19
N GLN A 194 5.85 9.67 -4.49
CA GLN A 194 6.96 9.96 -5.43
C GLN A 194 7.62 11.34 -5.31
N GLN A 195 6.97 12.33 -4.69
CA GLN A 195 7.48 13.71 -4.72
C GLN A 195 8.65 13.97 -3.76
N PHE A 196 8.90 13.09 -2.77
CA PHE A 196 9.94 13.29 -1.75
C PHE A 196 10.71 12.01 -1.34
N GLY A 197 10.50 10.86 -2.00
CA GLY A 197 11.14 9.59 -1.63
C GLY A 197 10.74 8.40 -2.50
N ALA A 198 11.15 7.20 -2.09
CA ALA A 198 10.75 5.95 -2.73
C ALA A 198 9.26 5.67 -2.49
N GLY A 199 8.51 5.36 -3.55
CA GLY A 199 7.12 4.91 -3.44
C GLY A 199 7.03 3.45 -2.98
N TYR A 200 5.89 3.05 -2.42
CA TYR A 200 5.62 1.62 -2.14
C TYR A 200 5.42 0.83 -3.44
N ASP A 201 4.82 1.44 -4.44
CA ASP A 201 4.56 0.81 -5.73
C ASP A 201 4.83 1.82 -6.83
N TYR A 202 5.47 1.37 -7.90
CA TYR A 202 5.79 2.22 -9.05
C TYR A 202 4.70 2.15 -10.14
N GLY A 203 3.73 1.25 -9.98
CA GLY A 203 2.52 1.17 -10.79
C GLY A 203 1.34 1.93 -10.17
N LYS A 204 0.15 1.32 -10.25
CA LYS A 204 -1.09 1.89 -9.69
C LYS A 204 -1.32 1.39 -8.28
N SER A 205 -1.05 2.23 -7.31
CA SER A 205 -1.36 2.02 -5.89
C SER A 205 -1.58 3.36 -5.22
N TYR A 206 -2.71 3.49 -4.53
CA TYR A 206 -3.11 4.72 -3.86
C TYR A 206 -3.76 4.45 -2.51
N ALA A 207 -3.86 5.49 -1.68
CA ALA A 207 -4.53 5.46 -0.37
C ALA A 207 -4.06 4.29 0.51
N SER A 208 -2.80 3.88 0.37
CA SER A 208 -2.30 2.71 1.08
C SER A 208 -2.18 2.98 2.57
N LYS A 209 -2.46 1.96 3.38
CA LYS A 209 -2.48 2.04 4.84
C LYS A 209 -1.98 0.74 5.44
N THR A 210 -1.22 0.85 6.53
CA THR A 210 -0.73 -0.30 7.26
C THR A 210 -1.48 -0.53 8.56
N PHE A 211 -1.46 -1.77 9.05
CA PHE A 211 -1.80 -2.11 10.42
C PHE A 211 -0.79 -3.13 10.96
N PHE A 212 -0.72 -3.22 12.30
CA PHE A 212 0.11 -4.21 12.99
C PHE A 212 -0.73 -5.46 13.32
N ASP A 213 -0.31 -6.61 12.82
CA ASP A 213 -0.81 -7.93 13.20
C ASP A 213 0.00 -8.42 14.41
N SER A 214 -0.57 -8.28 15.60
CA SER A 214 0.05 -8.66 16.87
C SER A 214 0.25 -10.18 17.02
N ASP A 215 -0.57 -10.99 16.37
CA ASP A 215 -0.50 -12.45 16.48
C ASP A 215 0.71 -13.00 15.73
N LYS A 216 1.07 -12.35 14.62
CA LYS A 216 2.21 -12.74 13.77
C LYS A 216 3.42 -11.82 13.92
N ASN A 217 3.27 -10.71 14.63
CA ASN A 217 4.24 -9.62 14.66
C ASN A 217 4.61 -9.16 13.24
N TRP A 218 3.59 -8.94 12.40
CA TRP A 218 3.75 -8.47 11.03
C TRP A 218 3.16 -7.08 10.88
N ARG A 219 3.75 -6.27 10.00
CA ARG A 219 3.10 -5.06 9.51
C ARG A 219 2.55 -5.36 8.13
N ILE A 220 1.25 -5.19 7.97
CA ILE A 220 0.53 -5.52 6.74
C ILE A 220 0.11 -4.23 6.05
N LEU A 221 0.44 -4.11 4.77
CA LEU A 221 0.05 -3.01 3.90
C LEU A 221 -1.14 -3.42 3.02
N TRP A 222 -2.15 -2.55 3.01
CA TRP A 222 -3.22 -2.52 2.01
C TRP A 222 -3.02 -1.35 1.06
N GLY A 223 -3.50 -1.45 -0.17
CA GLY A 223 -3.43 -0.41 -1.18
C GLY A 223 -4.56 -0.51 -2.18
N TRP A 224 -5.20 0.63 -2.49
CA TRP A 224 -6.26 0.70 -3.48
C TRP A 224 -5.67 0.81 -4.88
N ILE A 225 -6.16 -0.02 -5.80
CA ILE A 225 -5.84 0.02 -7.22
C ILE A 225 -7.10 0.48 -7.95
N ASN A 226 -7.07 1.71 -8.46
CA ASN A 226 -8.18 2.25 -9.22
C ASN A 226 -8.17 1.80 -10.69
N GLU A 227 -9.24 2.09 -11.41
CA GLU A 227 -9.43 1.67 -12.80
C GLU A 227 -8.52 2.36 -13.79
N SER A 228 -8.06 1.61 -14.79
CA SER A 228 -7.25 2.12 -15.91
C SER A 228 -8.08 2.38 -17.17
N PHE A 229 -9.38 2.08 -17.13
CA PHE A 229 -10.29 2.30 -18.25
C PHE A 229 -10.80 3.74 -18.28
N THR A 230 -11.38 4.13 -19.42
CA THR A 230 -12.12 5.38 -19.53
C THR A 230 -13.36 5.34 -18.61
N ALA A 231 -13.78 6.50 -18.11
CA ALA A 231 -14.98 6.62 -17.27
C ALA A 231 -16.26 6.11 -17.95
N THR A 232 -16.30 6.06 -19.28
CA THR A 232 -17.42 5.49 -20.04
C THR A 232 -17.45 3.97 -19.99
N LEU A 233 -16.30 3.30 -20.04
CA LEU A 233 -16.21 1.85 -19.88
C LEU A 233 -16.38 1.43 -18.41
N ASP A 234 -15.85 2.23 -17.48
CA ASP A 234 -16.00 1.98 -16.04
C ASP A 234 -17.49 2.00 -15.62
N ARG A 235 -18.29 2.93 -16.16
CA ARG A 235 -19.74 2.97 -15.90
C ARG A 235 -20.54 1.81 -16.49
N LYS A 236 -20.02 1.12 -17.51
CA LYS A 236 -20.69 -0.05 -18.09
C LYS A 236 -20.55 -1.29 -17.20
N LYS A 237 -19.48 -1.37 -16.42
CA LYS A 237 -19.32 -2.40 -15.40
C LYS A 237 -19.93 -1.94 -14.09
N VAL A 238 -20.46 -2.88 -13.32
CA VAL A 238 -21.20 -2.59 -12.08
C VAL A 238 -20.31 -2.48 -10.83
N TRP A 239 -18.99 -2.39 -11.01
CA TRP A 239 -17.99 -2.33 -9.94
C TRP A 239 -16.75 -1.56 -10.42
N SER A 240 -16.09 -0.84 -9.50
CA SER A 240 -14.88 -0.05 -9.81
C SER A 240 -13.91 -0.09 -8.63
N GLY A 241 -12.63 -0.30 -8.93
CA GLY A 241 -11.55 -0.40 -7.96
C GLY A 241 -11.39 -1.79 -7.35
N VAL A 242 -10.15 -2.14 -7.04
CA VAL A 242 -9.80 -3.36 -6.29
C VAL A 242 -8.78 -3.03 -5.20
N GLN A 243 -8.67 -3.90 -4.20
CA GLN A 243 -7.57 -3.85 -3.26
C GLN A 243 -6.42 -4.72 -3.78
N ALA A 244 -5.19 -4.23 -3.63
CA ALA A 244 -3.99 -5.04 -3.82
C ALA A 244 -4.00 -6.22 -2.84
N ILE A 245 -3.36 -7.33 -3.23
CA ILE A 245 -3.08 -8.42 -2.29
C ILE A 245 -2.29 -7.85 -1.10
N PRO A 246 -2.70 -8.10 0.15
CA PRO A 246 -1.99 -7.59 1.31
C PRO A 246 -0.53 -8.02 1.33
N ARG A 247 0.36 -7.08 1.67
CA ARG A 247 1.81 -7.31 1.69
C ARG A 247 2.36 -7.12 3.09
N GLU A 248 3.19 -8.05 3.54
CA GLU A 248 4.09 -7.80 4.66
C GLU A 248 5.08 -6.71 4.25
N ILE A 249 5.36 -5.76 5.13
CA ILE A 249 6.31 -4.67 4.89
C ILE A 249 7.32 -4.55 6.04
N TRP A 250 8.61 -4.45 5.69
CA TRP A 250 9.71 -4.33 6.66
C TRP A 250 10.88 -3.53 6.09
N LEU A 251 11.82 -3.14 6.95
CA LEU A 251 13.01 -2.40 6.53
C LEU A 251 14.06 -3.34 5.92
N ASP A 252 14.59 -2.97 4.74
CA ASP A 252 15.68 -3.72 4.12
C ASP A 252 16.95 -3.74 4.99
N LYS A 253 17.81 -4.75 4.80
CA LYS A 253 19.10 -4.84 5.50
C LYS A 253 20.00 -3.63 5.28
N SER A 254 19.91 -2.97 4.11
CA SER A 254 20.61 -1.70 3.83
C SER A 254 20.10 -0.52 4.66
N ARG A 255 18.91 -0.65 5.26
CA ARG A 255 18.20 0.38 6.04
C ARG A 255 17.87 1.64 5.26
N ARG A 256 17.82 1.55 3.92
CA ARG A 256 17.56 2.66 3.00
C ARG A 256 16.20 2.61 2.33
N GLN A 257 15.55 1.45 2.36
CA GLN A 257 14.25 1.25 1.73
C GLN A 257 13.44 0.19 2.46
N LEU A 258 12.15 0.13 2.12
CA LEU A 258 11.25 -0.91 2.59
C LEU A 258 11.19 -2.04 1.58
N VAL A 259 11.08 -3.27 2.09
CA VAL A 259 10.80 -4.46 1.30
C VAL A 259 9.35 -4.87 1.56
N GLN A 260 8.70 -5.34 0.51
CA GLN A 260 7.33 -5.83 0.58
C GLN A 260 7.27 -7.25 0.02
N TRP A 261 6.38 -8.06 0.58
CA TRP A 261 6.12 -9.41 0.07
C TRP A 261 4.66 -9.81 0.30
N PRO A 262 3.97 -10.46 -0.66
CA PRO A 262 2.61 -10.94 -0.45
C PRO A 262 2.51 -11.83 0.79
N ILE A 263 1.45 -11.65 1.59
CA ILE A 263 1.25 -12.44 2.81
C ILE A 263 1.31 -13.94 2.52
N ALA A 264 1.97 -14.72 3.39
CA ALA A 264 2.17 -16.16 3.16
C ALA A 264 0.87 -16.96 2.90
N LYS A 265 -0.29 -16.47 3.40
CA LYS A 265 -1.61 -17.08 3.21
C LYS A 265 -1.99 -17.21 1.72
N ILE A 266 -1.50 -16.34 0.83
CA ILE A 266 -1.81 -16.44 -0.61
C ILE A 266 -1.34 -17.76 -1.23
N LYS A 267 -0.29 -18.37 -0.68
CA LYS A 267 0.24 -19.65 -1.18
C LYS A 267 -0.79 -20.78 -1.09
N LYS A 268 -1.80 -20.67 -0.23
CA LYS A 268 -2.91 -21.64 -0.13
C LYS A 268 -3.82 -21.66 -1.37
N LEU A 269 -3.78 -20.61 -2.20
CA LEU A 269 -4.52 -20.56 -3.46
C LEU A 269 -3.77 -21.24 -4.61
N ARG A 270 -2.50 -21.63 -4.40
CA ARG A 270 -1.71 -22.33 -5.42
C ARG A 270 -2.27 -23.74 -5.59
N VAL A 271 -2.47 -24.14 -6.84
CA VAL A 271 -2.91 -25.48 -7.23
C VAL A 271 -1.71 -26.34 -7.63
N LYS A 272 -1.83 -27.18 -8.66
CA LYS A 272 -0.71 -27.93 -9.22
C LYS A 272 0.37 -26.96 -9.72
N GLY A 273 1.52 -26.96 -9.04
CA GLY A 273 2.69 -26.21 -9.45
C GLY A 273 3.30 -26.81 -10.72
N VAL A 274 3.78 -25.95 -11.61
CA VAL A 274 4.61 -26.33 -12.75
C VAL A 274 6.00 -25.77 -12.54
N HIS A 275 7.01 -26.64 -12.61
CA HIS A 275 8.41 -26.24 -12.52
C HIS A 275 9.09 -26.53 -13.86
N LEU A 276 9.78 -25.53 -14.38
CA LEU A 276 10.57 -25.66 -15.60
C LEU A 276 12.04 -25.87 -15.23
N PRO A 277 12.75 -26.76 -15.92
CA PRO A 277 14.18 -26.90 -15.72
C PRO A 277 14.91 -25.61 -16.14
N SER A 278 16.08 -25.39 -15.56
CA SER A 278 16.98 -24.30 -15.97
C SER A 278 17.20 -24.34 -17.48
N THR A 279 16.71 -23.33 -18.18
CA THR A 279 16.69 -23.28 -19.64
C THR A 279 17.50 -22.08 -20.12
N LYS A 280 18.45 -22.31 -21.03
CA LYS A 280 19.23 -21.23 -21.64
C LYS A 280 18.37 -20.51 -22.67
N LEU A 281 18.02 -19.26 -22.39
CA LEU A 281 17.29 -18.40 -23.32
C LEU A 281 18.27 -17.73 -24.28
N LYS A 282 17.99 -17.82 -25.59
CA LYS A 282 18.71 -17.06 -26.63
C LYS A 282 18.05 -15.69 -26.80
N GLY A 283 18.80 -14.68 -27.25
CA GLY A 283 18.24 -13.36 -27.58
C GLY A 283 17.07 -13.50 -28.58
N GLY A 284 15.94 -12.83 -28.29
CA GLY A 284 14.73 -12.90 -29.10
C GLY A 284 13.90 -14.20 -28.98
N SER A 285 14.32 -15.17 -28.16
CA SER A 285 13.55 -16.40 -27.96
C SER A 285 12.37 -16.22 -27.00
N VAL A 286 11.31 -17.02 -27.22
CA VAL A 286 10.10 -17.04 -26.38
C VAL A 286 9.81 -18.48 -25.98
N VAL A 287 9.62 -18.73 -24.68
CA VAL A 287 9.12 -20.01 -24.17
C VAL A 287 7.61 -19.89 -24.00
N LYS A 288 6.85 -20.87 -24.52
CA LYS A 288 5.39 -20.91 -24.47
C LYS A 288 4.91 -22.19 -23.78
N ASN A 289 3.60 -22.26 -23.53
CA ASN A 289 2.88 -23.46 -23.10
C ASN A 289 3.37 -24.03 -21.76
N PHE A 290 3.17 -23.25 -20.70
CA PHE A 290 3.57 -23.61 -19.35
C PHE A 290 2.58 -24.52 -18.61
N GLY A 291 1.46 -24.92 -19.23
CA GLY A 291 0.46 -25.76 -18.58
C GLY A 291 -0.23 -25.11 -17.38
N VAL A 292 -0.29 -23.77 -17.34
CA VAL A 292 -0.96 -22.98 -16.30
C VAL A 292 -2.03 -22.08 -16.92
N THR A 293 -3.08 -21.77 -16.16
CA THR A 293 -4.09 -20.79 -16.55
C THR A 293 -3.51 -19.38 -16.46
N ALA A 294 -3.19 -18.78 -17.60
CA ALA A 294 -2.48 -17.49 -17.67
C ALA A 294 -3.24 -16.32 -17.02
N SER A 295 -4.58 -16.35 -16.99
CA SER A 295 -5.40 -15.30 -16.39
C SER A 295 -5.40 -15.28 -14.86
N GLN A 296 -4.91 -16.35 -14.22
CA GLN A 296 -4.82 -16.44 -12.76
C GLN A 296 -3.69 -17.41 -12.37
N ALA A 297 -2.49 -16.87 -12.19
CA ALA A 297 -1.30 -17.63 -11.81
C ALA A 297 -0.42 -16.85 -10.84
N ASP A 298 0.39 -17.57 -10.08
CA ASP A 298 1.48 -17.03 -9.26
C ASP A 298 2.80 -17.57 -9.84
N VAL A 299 3.64 -16.68 -10.36
CA VAL A 299 4.81 -17.03 -11.17
C VAL A 299 6.06 -16.46 -10.52
N GLU A 300 7.02 -17.33 -10.23
CA GLU A 300 8.34 -16.98 -9.71
C GLU A 300 9.40 -17.42 -10.73
N VAL A 301 10.27 -16.50 -11.13
CA VAL A 301 11.33 -16.75 -12.12
C VAL A 301 12.66 -16.26 -11.56
N THR A 302 13.71 -17.06 -11.75
CA THR A 302 15.09 -16.70 -11.40
C THR A 302 15.92 -16.67 -12.68
N PHE A 303 16.70 -15.61 -12.87
CA PHE A 303 17.59 -15.45 -14.01
C PHE A 303 19.04 -15.48 -13.56
N ASP A 304 19.82 -16.34 -14.20
CA ASP A 304 21.28 -16.35 -14.08
C ASP A 304 21.89 -15.62 -15.27
N LEU A 305 22.54 -14.48 -15.01
CA LEU A 305 23.18 -13.67 -16.05
C LEU A 305 24.65 -14.11 -16.21
N PRO A 306 25.08 -14.59 -17.39
CA PRO A 306 26.40 -15.19 -17.56
C PRO A 306 27.55 -14.16 -17.48
N LYS A 307 27.35 -12.93 -17.98
CA LYS A 307 28.29 -11.80 -17.88
C LYS A 307 27.55 -10.46 -18.00
N LEU A 308 28.06 -9.43 -17.31
CA LEU A 308 27.51 -8.06 -17.32
C LEU A 308 28.40 -7.07 -18.11
N ASP A 309 29.55 -7.51 -18.61
CA ASP A 309 30.51 -6.73 -19.41
C ASP A 309 29.89 -6.16 -20.71
N LYS A 310 28.84 -6.81 -21.21
CA LYS A 310 28.08 -6.41 -22.39
C LYS A 310 26.83 -5.58 -22.07
N ALA A 311 26.57 -5.27 -20.80
CA ALA A 311 25.46 -4.39 -20.46
C ALA A 311 25.77 -2.97 -20.95
N GLU A 312 24.78 -2.32 -21.55
CA GLU A 312 24.91 -0.92 -21.96
C GLU A 312 25.15 -0.03 -20.74
N ILE A 313 26.04 0.96 -20.90
CA ILE A 313 26.30 1.93 -19.84
C ILE A 313 25.04 2.77 -19.67
N PHE A 314 24.51 2.80 -18.45
CA PHE A 314 23.36 3.62 -18.11
C PHE A 314 23.71 5.10 -18.27
N ASP A 315 22.97 5.81 -19.13
CA ASP A 315 23.06 7.26 -19.27
C ASP A 315 22.07 7.95 -18.31
N PRO A 316 22.54 8.59 -17.23
CA PRO A 316 21.68 9.26 -16.28
C PRO A 316 20.99 10.52 -16.86
N SER A 317 21.46 11.05 -17.99
CA SER A 317 20.89 12.26 -18.61
C SER A 317 19.41 12.09 -19.00
N CYS A 318 19.02 10.85 -19.36
CA CYS A 318 17.64 10.48 -19.67
C CYS A 318 16.67 10.71 -18.50
N CYS A 319 17.15 10.64 -17.25
CA CYS A 319 16.32 10.80 -16.06
C CYS A 319 16.10 12.27 -15.62
N PHE A 320 16.78 13.24 -16.24
CA PHE A 320 16.75 14.65 -15.81
C PHE A 320 16.08 15.60 -16.81
N VAL A 321 15.46 15.09 -17.88
CA VAL A 321 14.72 15.92 -18.84
C VAL A 321 13.43 16.42 -18.17
N GLY A 322 13.47 17.64 -17.61
CA GLY A 322 12.28 18.38 -17.16
C GLY A 322 12.29 18.94 -15.73
N LYS A 323 13.31 18.68 -14.90
CA LYS A 323 13.41 19.35 -13.59
C LYS A 323 14.02 20.75 -13.76
N LYS A 324 13.16 21.78 -13.82
CA LYS A 324 13.59 23.17 -13.53
C LYS A 324 14.35 23.16 -12.19
N LYS A 325 15.55 23.74 -12.18
CA LYS A 325 16.37 23.95 -10.98
C LYS A 325 15.49 24.52 -9.86
N ALA A 326 15.26 23.76 -8.80
CA ALA A 326 14.83 24.33 -7.53
C ALA A 326 15.99 25.20 -7.05
N GLN A 327 15.80 26.53 -7.04
CA GLN A 327 16.70 27.43 -6.35
C GLN A 327 16.66 27.07 -4.85
N ARG A 328 17.83 26.91 -4.25
CA ARG A 328 17.95 26.96 -2.79
C ARG A 328 17.58 28.37 -2.37
N GLU A 329 16.46 28.54 -1.69
CA GLU A 329 16.32 29.65 -0.76
C GLU A 329 17.15 29.27 0.46
N GLU A 330 18.28 29.98 0.63
CA GLU A 330 19.01 30.03 1.89
C GLU A 330 18.14 30.79 2.90
N VAL A 331 18.02 30.24 4.11
CA VAL A 331 17.61 30.98 5.31
C VAL A 331 18.83 31.11 6.19
#